data_AF-A0AAF3FMQ8-F1
#
_entry.id   AF-A0AAF3FMQ8-F1
#
_cell.length_a   1.000
_cell.length_b   1.000
_cell.length_c   1.000
_cell.angle_alpha   90.00
_cell.angle_beta   90.00
_cell.angle_gamma   90.00
#
_symmetry.space_group_name_H-M   'P 1'
#
loop_
_entity.id
_entity.type
_entity.pdbx_description
1 polymer ?
#
loop_
_entity_poly.entity_id
_entity_poly.type
_entity_poly.pdbx_seq_one_letter_code
_entity_poly.pdbx_strand_id
1 'polypeptide(L)'
;MIEQKIEYYDSMAGYSDSDQCLRLLLDYLVKEAENKKKAFNPKEWSTVFRQDCPQQKNGYDCGVFSCLFAEYASRQADLTFTQADINYYRKRMVWEICNANMLES
;
A
#
# COMPACT_ATOMS: atom_id res chain seq x y z
N MET A 1 20.98 1.12 3.26
CA MET A 1 20.53 -0.29 3.25
C MET A 1 19.09 -0.27 2.76
N ILE A 2 18.75 -1.00 1.70
CA ILE A 2 17.34 -1.15 1.30
C ILE A 2 16.71 -2.11 2.29
N GLU A 3 15.70 -1.65 3.02
CA GLU A 3 14.97 -2.48 3.98
C GLU A 3 14.04 -3.46 3.23
N GLN A 4 14.12 -4.74 3.56
CA GLN A 4 13.22 -5.76 3.03
C GLN A 4 12.00 -5.88 3.94
N LYS A 5 10.85 -5.35 3.49
CA LYS A 5 9.62 -5.35 4.29
C LYS A 5 8.37 -5.56 3.45
N ILE A 6 7.35 -6.15 4.08
CA ILE A 6 5.99 -6.21 3.58
C ILE A 6 5.14 -5.31 4.48
N GLU A 7 4.57 -4.27 3.89
CA GLU A 7 3.76 -3.29 4.62
C GLU A 7 2.28 -3.44 4.27
N TYR A 8 1.42 -3.44 5.29
CA TYR A 8 -0.02 -3.47 5.15
C TYR A 8 -0.59 -2.07 5.43
N TYR A 9 -1.25 -1.50 4.43
CA TYR A 9 -1.89 -0.17 4.51
C TYR A 9 -3.41 -0.35 4.52
N ASP A 10 -4.08 0.26 5.50
CA ASP A 10 -5.53 0.18 5.66
C ASP A 10 -6.11 1.55 6.00
N SER A 11 -7.15 1.94 5.27
CA SER A 11 -7.88 3.20 5.47
C SER A 11 -9.11 3.03 6.36
N MET A 12 -9.46 1.80 6.75
CA MET A 12 -10.53 1.47 7.71
C MET A 12 -10.02 0.50 8.77
N ALA A 13 -9.04 0.94 9.56
CA ALA A 13 -8.46 0.14 10.65
C ALA A 13 -9.55 -0.32 11.64
N GLY A 14 -10.05 -1.55 11.44
CA GLY A 14 -11.20 -2.10 12.17
C GLY A 14 -11.56 -3.54 11.82
N TYR A 15 -11.04 -4.09 10.71
CA TYR A 15 -11.22 -5.49 10.32
C TYR A 15 -9.88 -6.23 10.45
N SER A 16 -9.72 -6.98 11.53
CA SER A 16 -8.42 -7.49 12.02
C SER A 16 -7.93 -8.77 11.33
N ASP A 17 -7.63 -8.71 10.03
CA ASP A 17 -6.99 -9.81 9.26
C ASP A 17 -5.57 -9.46 8.76
N SER A 18 -4.99 -8.32 9.18
CA SER A 18 -3.71 -7.82 8.67
C SER A 18 -2.54 -8.78 8.93
N ASP A 19 -2.47 -9.39 10.12
CA ASP A 19 -1.44 -10.38 10.45
C ASP A 19 -1.54 -11.63 9.55
N GLN A 20 -2.76 -12.13 9.35
CA GLN A 20 -2.99 -13.26 8.46
C GLN A 20 -2.61 -12.92 7.02
N CYS A 21 -2.98 -11.73 6.52
CA CYS A 21 -2.62 -11.27 5.18
C CYS A 21 -1.10 -11.19 5.00
N LEU A 22 -0.40 -10.53 5.93
CA LEU A 22 1.05 -10.38 5.92
C LEU A 22 1.76 -11.74 5.93
N ARG A 23 1.29 -12.69 6.76
CA ARG A 23 1.82 -14.05 6.82
C ARG A 23 1.62 -14.80 5.51
N LEU A 24 0.44 -14.69 4.90
CA LEU A 24 0.14 -15.34 3.61
C LEU A 24 0.98 -14.75 2.47
N LEU A 25 1.22 -13.44 2.47
CA LEU A 25 2.08 -12.79 1.48
C LEU A 25 3.54 -13.24 1.62
N LEU A 26 4.06 -13.33 2.85
CA LEU A 26 5.41 -13.85 3.07
C LEU A 26 5.55 -15.32 2.64
N ASP A 27 4.57 -16.16 2.96
CA ASP A 27 4.51 -17.56 2.51
C ASP A 27 4.44 -17.67 0.98
N TYR A 28 3.68 -16.77 0.32
CA TYR A 28 3.67 -16.67 -1.13
C TYR A 28 5.06 -16.38 -1.71
N LEU A 29 5.81 -15.44 -1.13
CA LEU A 29 7.17 -15.12 -1.59
C LEU A 29 8.13 -16.31 -1.44
N VAL A 30 8.02 -17.08 -0.35
CA VAL A 30 8.79 -18.32 -0.16
C VAL A 30 8.49 -19.31 -1.27
N LYS A 31 7.20 -19.60 -1.51
CA LYS A 31 6.76 -20.56 -2.53
C LYS A 31 7.13 -20.11 -3.95
N GLU A 32 7.02 -18.81 -4.24
CA GLU A 32 7.39 -18.27 -5.55
C GLU A 32 8.91 -18.35 -5.77
N ALA A 33 9.72 -18.09 -4.74
CA ALA A 33 11.17 -18.26 -4.83
C ALA A 33 11.57 -19.73 -5.07
N GLU A 34 10.95 -20.68 -4.37
CA GLU A 34 11.14 -22.12 -4.60
C GLU A 34 10.79 -22.52 -6.03
N ASN A 35 9.62 -22.09 -6.52
CA ASN A 35 9.17 -22.33 -7.90
C ASN A 35 10.14 -21.75 -8.94
N LYS A 36 10.69 -20.57 -8.69
CA LYS A 36 11.69 -19.91 -9.56
C LYS A 36 13.13 -20.40 -9.32
N LYS A 37 13.35 -21.34 -8.39
CA LYS A 37 14.67 -21.85 -7.98
C LYS A 37 15.64 -20.72 -7.55
N LYS A 38 15.13 -19.72 -6.85
CA LYS A 38 15.90 -18.59 -6.29
C LYS A 38 16.09 -18.75 -4.79
N ALA A 39 17.25 -18.35 -4.29
CA ALA A 39 17.47 -18.25 -2.85
C ALA A 39 16.59 -17.15 -2.27
N PHE A 40 15.87 -17.46 -1.19
CA PHE A 40 15.04 -16.52 -0.46
C PHE A 40 15.09 -16.87 1.02
N ASN A 41 15.43 -15.90 1.86
CA ASN A 41 15.48 -16.06 3.31
C ASN A 41 14.35 -15.22 3.94
N PRO A 42 13.23 -15.83 4.35
CA PRO A 42 12.12 -15.08 4.94
C PRO A 42 12.51 -14.39 6.26
N LYS A 43 13.60 -14.78 6.92
CA LYS A 43 14.08 -14.14 8.16
C LYS A 43 14.71 -12.77 7.93
N GLU A 44 15.05 -12.43 6.68
CA GLU A 44 15.56 -11.09 6.31
C GLU A 44 14.42 -10.09 6.07
N TRP A 45 13.17 -10.55 6.02
CA TRP A 45 12.00 -9.72 5.76
C TRP A 45 11.24 -9.43 7.05
N SER A 46 10.84 -8.16 7.23
CA SER A 46 9.89 -7.77 8.27
C SER A 46 8.47 -7.63 7.69
N THR A 47 7.46 -7.94 8.51
CA THR A 47 6.05 -7.64 8.20
C THR A 47 5.58 -6.49 9.10
N VAL A 48 4.97 -5.47 8.51
CA VAL A 48 4.63 -4.22 9.20
C VAL A 48 3.18 -3.86 8.91
N PHE A 49 2.39 -3.69 9.96
CA PHE A 49 1.08 -3.06 9.87
C PHE A 49 1.25 -1.54 10.07
N ARG A 50 0.90 -0.73 9.06
CA ARG A 50 1.07 0.71 9.08
C ARG A 50 -0.07 1.37 9.85
N GLN A 51 0.18 1.69 11.12
CA GLN A 51 -0.78 2.34 12.02
C GLN A 51 -0.90 3.86 11.79
N ASP A 52 0.04 4.45 11.05
CA ASP A 52 0.13 5.88 10.71
C ASP A 52 -0.68 6.25 9.46
N CYS A 53 -1.39 5.30 8.85
CA CYS A 53 -2.19 5.55 7.65
C CYS A 53 -3.33 6.55 7.91
N PRO A 54 -3.49 7.59 7.06
CA PRO A 54 -4.70 8.39 6.99
C PRO A 54 -5.96 7.50 6.89
N GLN A 55 -6.94 7.75 7.74
CA GLN A 55 -8.17 6.95 7.80
C GLN A 55 -9.31 7.62 7.01
N GLN A 56 -10.06 6.82 6.27
CA GLN A 56 -11.26 7.29 5.57
C GLN A 56 -12.41 7.50 6.57
N LYS A 57 -13.31 8.44 6.25
CA LYS A 57 -14.46 8.80 7.09
C LYS A 57 -15.81 8.45 6.45
N ASN A 58 -15.80 7.60 5.43
CA ASN A 58 -16.98 7.14 4.70
C ASN A 58 -16.76 5.71 4.18
N GLY A 59 -17.73 5.15 3.44
CA GLY A 59 -17.66 3.78 2.90
C GLY A 59 -17.26 3.66 1.42
N TYR A 60 -16.82 4.74 0.77
CA TYR A 60 -16.62 4.76 -0.69
C TYR A 60 -15.26 5.30 -1.14
N ASP A 61 -14.45 5.85 -0.23
CA ASP A 61 -13.12 6.40 -0.53
C ASP A 61 -11.99 5.37 -0.47
N CYS A 62 -12.22 4.14 0.00
CA CYS A 62 -11.18 3.11 0.15
C CYS A 62 -10.33 2.91 -1.11
N GLY A 63 -10.95 2.92 -2.30
CA GLY A 63 -10.23 2.82 -3.57
C GLY A 63 -9.28 3.99 -3.83
N VAL A 64 -9.66 5.21 -3.44
CA VAL A 64 -8.79 6.39 -3.59
C VAL A 64 -7.64 6.31 -2.59
N PHE A 65 -7.91 5.97 -1.33
CA PHE A 65 -6.87 5.78 -0.32
C PHE A 65 -5.88 4.70 -0.74
N SER A 66 -6.33 3.54 -1.25
CA SER A 66 -5.45 2.48 -1.75
C SER A 66 -4.53 2.96 -2.87
N CYS A 67 -5.05 3.75 -3.82
CA CYS A 67 -4.22 4.34 -4.88
C CYS A 67 -3.20 5.34 -4.34
N LEU A 68 -3.60 6.19 -3.38
CA LEU A 68 -2.68 7.16 -2.78
C LEU A 68 -1.62 6.49 -1.90
N PHE A 69 -1.97 5.45 -1.14
CA PHE A 69 -0.97 4.65 -0.40
C PHE A 69 0.06 4.06 -1.36
N ALA A 70 -0.38 3.50 -2.49
CA ALA A 70 0.52 2.96 -3.50
C ALA A 70 1.39 4.06 -4.15
N GLU A 71 0.83 5.22 -4.47
CA GLU A 71 1.56 6.35 -5.04
C GLU A 71 2.69 6.79 -4.10
N TYR A 72 2.37 7.07 -2.84
CA TYR A 72 3.35 7.52 -1.85
C TYR A 72 4.40 6.45 -1.53
N ALA A 73 3.99 5.19 -1.39
CA ALA A 73 4.91 4.08 -1.14
C ALA A 73 5.87 3.86 -2.33
N SER A 74 5.41 4.03 -3.57
CA SER A 74 6.23 3.84 -4.78
C SER A 74 7.43 4.80 -4.85
N ARG A 75 7.27 5.99 -4.25
CA ARG A 75 8.29 7.04 -4.19
C ARG A 75 8.93 7.19 -2.80
N GLN A 76 8.66 6.25 -1.89
CA GLN A 76 9.19 6.25 -0.51
C GLN A 76 8.89 7.56 0.25
N ALA A 77 7.70 8.13 0.06
CA ALA A 77 7.28 9.37 0.69
C ALA A 77 6.34 9.14 1.88
N ASP A 78 6.38 10.07 2.85
CA ASP A 78 5.49 10.07 4.01
C ASP A 78 4.05 10.40 3.59
N LEU A 79 3.07 9.72 4.20
CA LEU A 79 1.65 9.90 3.92
C LEU A 79 1.15 11.25 4.46
N THR A 80 1.25 12.31 3.66
CA THR A 80 0.88 13.68 4.06
C THR A 80 -0.56 14.08 3.69
N PHE A 81 -1.28 13.25 2.94
CA PHE A 81 -2.66 13.54 2.55
C PHE A 81 -3.66 13.19 3.66
N THR A 82 -4.85 13.76 3.56
CA THR A 82 -5.94 13.54 4.50
C THR A 82 -7.25 13.26 3.77
N GLN A 83 -8.29 12.90 4.53
CA GLN A 83 -9.66 12.77 4.02
C GLN A 83 -10.17 14.04 3.31
N ALA A 84 -9.69 15.24 3.69
CA ALA A 84 -10.10 16.49 3.06
C ALA A 84 -9.65 16.62 1.60
N ASP A 85 -8.54 15.95 1.25
CA ASP A 85 -7.91 16.03 -0.07
C ASP A 85 -8.55 15.07 -1.10
N ILE A 86 -9.37 14.13 -0.64
CA ILE A 86 -9.88 13.04 -1.47
C ILE A 86 -10.73 13.52 -2.65
N ASN A 87 -11.50 14.60 -2.46
CA ASN A 87 -12.26 15.19 -3.56
C ASN A 87 -11.37 15.78 -4.66
N TYR A 88 -10.20 16.32 -4.29
CA TYR A 88 -9.20 16.76 -5.26
C TYR A 88 -8.58 15.56 -5.97
N TYR A 89 -8.15 14.55 -5.22
CA TYR A 89 -7.52 13.35 -5.79
C TYR A 89 -8.45 12.57 -6.72
N ARG A 90 -9.75 12.50 -6.44
CA ARG A 90 -10.74 11.92 -7.37
C ARG A 90 -10.73 12.61 -8.73
N LYS A 91 -10.73 13.94 -8.76
CA LYS A 91 -10.69 14.72 -10.01
C LYS A 91 -9.34 14.57 -10.71
N ARG A 92 -8.26 14.58 -9.93
CA ARG A 92 -6.90 14.37 -10.42
C ARG A 92 -6.74 13.00 -11.08
N MET A 93 -7.20 11.92 -10.45
CA MET A 93 -7.15 10.56 -11.01
C MET A 93 -7.89 10.47 -12.35
N VAL A 94 -9.06 11.10 -12.49
CA VAL A 94 -9.77 11.14 -13.79
C VAL A 94 -8.89 11.79 -14.86
N TRP A 95 -8.26 12.92 -14.54
CA TRP A 95 -7.36 13.60 -15.46
C TRP A 95 -6.13 12.72 -15.79
N GLU A 96 -5.48 12.13 -14.78
CA GLU A 96 -4.29 11.29 -14.96
C GLU A 96 -4.58 10.06 -15.81
N ILE A 97 -5.74 9.42 -15.62
CA ILE A 97 -6.19 8.27 -16.42
C ILE A 97 -6.47 8.68 -17.86
N CYS A 98 -7.23 9.77 -18.08
CA CYS A 98 -7.57 10.22 -19.43
C CYS A 98 -6.35 10.65 -20.25
N ASN A 99 -5.29 11.13 -19.60
CA ASN A 99 -4.07 11.58 -20.25
C ASN A 99 -2.93 10.56 -20.20
N ALA A 100 -3.13 9.41 -19.53
CA ALA A 100 -2.09 8.41 -19.25
C ALA A 100 -0.80 9.04 -18.68
N ASN A 101 -0.96 10.06 -17.83
CA ASN A 101 0.14 10.84 -17.28
C ASN A 101 -0.12 11.19 -15.81
N MET A 102 0.80 10.78 -14.93
CA MET A 102 0.76 11.15 -13.51
C MET A 102 1.22 12.60 -13.35
N LEU A 103 0.50 13.39 -12.56
CA LEU A 103 0.99 14.72 -12.18
C LEU A 103 2.07 14.56 -11.11
N GLU A 104 3.06 15.46 -11.09
CA GLU A 104 4.05 15.45 -10.00
C GLU A 104 3.38 15.87 -8.67
N SER A 105 3.87 15.30 -7.57
CA SER A 105 3.37 15.55 -6.21
C SER A 105 3.98 16.79 -5.57
#